data_AF-F0M8T1-F1
#
_entry.id   AF-F0M8T1-F1
#
_cell.length_a   1.000
_cell.length_b   1.000
_cell.length_c   1.000
_cell.angle_alpha   90.00
_cell.angle_beta   90.00
_cell.angle_gamma   90.00
#
_symmetry.space_group_name_H-M   'P 1'
#
loop_
_entity.id
_entity.type
_entity.pdbx_description
1 polymer ?
#
loop_
_entity_poly.entity_id
_entity_poly.type
_entity_poly.pdbx_seq_one_letter_code
_entity_poly.pdbx_strand_id
1 'polypeptide(L)' 'MTALTEPDDAAAQPSPDWPDPTEAGVTDPVVAQALVRLRALQQVPVSEHENVYNELHDELLAALNAQPADGGT' A
#
# COMPACT_ATOMS: atom_id res chain seq x y z
N MET A 1 17.35 5.07 33.84
CA MET A 1 17.66 3.95 32.93
C MET A 1 16.37 3.17 32.74
N THR A 2 15.66 3.39 31.64
CA THR A 2 14.50 2.55 31.28
C THR A 2 15.04 1.29 30.62
N ALA A 3 14.93 0.15 31.29
CA ALA A 3 15.22 -1.14 30.70
C ALA A 3 14.22 -1.40 29.56
N LEU A 4 14.73 -1.68 28.37
CA LEU A 4 13.95 -2.15 27.23
C LEU A 4 13.55 -3.58 27.56
N THR A 5 12.27 -3.82 27.86
CA THR A 5 11.76 -5.17 28.14
C THR A 5 12.00 -6.04 26.90
N GLU A 6 12.52 -7.25 27.11
CA GLU A 6 12.76 -8.24 26.07
C GLU A 6 11.49 -8.48 25.24
N PRO A 7 11.58 -8.75 23.92
CA PRO A 7 10.39 -9.02 23.13
C PRO A 7 9.75 -10.29 23.66
N ASP A 8 8.59 -10.13 24.29
CA ASP A 8 7.68 -11.22 24.62
C ASP A 8 7.51 -12.03 23.32
N ASP A 9 7.79 -13.33 23.36
CA ASP A 9 7.43 -14.33 22.34
C ASP A 9 5.90 -14.48 22.35
N ALA A 10 5.18 -13.37 22.29
CA ALA A 10 3.77 -13.31 22.02
C ALA A 10 3.65 -13.79 20.59
N ALA A 11 3.20 -15.03 20.42
CA ALA A 11 2.72 -15.56 19.15
C ALA A 11 2.05 -14.41 18.39
N ALA A 12 2.62 -14.06 17.23
CA ALA A 12 2.22 -12.88 16.46
C ALA A 12 0.69 -12.77 16.48
N GLN A 13 0.18 -11.72 17.10
CA GLN A 13 -1.25 -11.49 17.23
C GLN A 13 -1.89 -11.70 15.85
N PRO A 14 -3.05 -12.39 15.75
CA PRO A 14 -3.67 -12.64 14.46
C PRO A 14 -3.77 -11.31 13.72
N SER A 15 -3.20 -11.27 12.51
CA SER A 15 -3.18 -10.04 11.72
C SER A 15 -4.60 -9.49 11.65
N PRO A 16 -4.81 -8.18 11.88
CA PRO A 16 -6.14 -7.60 11.78
C PRO A 16 -6.77 -8.01 10.45
N ASP A 17 -8.07 -8.34 10.48
CA ASP A 17 -8.85 -8.60 9.28
C ASP A 17 -9.02 -7.26 8.54
N TRP A 18 -7.97 -6.88 7.81
CA TRP A 18 -7.96 -5.64 7.05
C TRP A 18 -8.98 -5.78 5.91
N PRO A 19 -9.87 -4.80 5.73
CA PRO A 19 -10.89 -4.87 4.69
C PRO A 19 -10.24 -5.01 3.33
N ASP A 20 -10.90 -5.75 2.44
CA ASP A 20 -10.37 -5.98 1.10
C ASP A 20 -10.38 -4.66 0.32
N PRO A 21 -9.22 -4.19 -0.18
CA PRO A 21 -9.17 -2.90 -0.85
C PRO A 21 -9.98 -2.87 -2.16
N THR A 22 -10.27 -4.03 -2.77
CA THR A 22 -11.09 -4.10 -3.99
C THR A 22 -12.58 -3.92 -3.72
N GLU A 23 -13.03 -4.12 -2.47
CA GLU A 23 -14.41 -3.84 -2.04
C GLU A 23 -14.69 -2.34 -1.88
N ALA A 24 -13.65 -1.49 -1.92
CA ALA A 24 -13.79 -0.05 -1.77
C ALA A 24 -14.47 0.65 -2.97
N GLY A 25 -14.78 -0.06 -4.05
CA GLY A 25 -15.52 0.49 -5.19
C GLY A 25 -14.73 1.58 -5.95
N VAL A 26 -13.40 1.46 -5.97
CA VAL A 26 -12.52 2.42 -6.63
C VAL A 26 -12.73 2.40 -8.14
N THR A 27 -13.15 3.53 -8.70
CA THR A 27 -13.37 3.70 -10.14
C THR A 27 -12.15 4.22 -10.89
N ASP A 28 -11.17 4.78 -10.17
CA ASP A 28 -9.94 5.27 -10.78
C ASP A 28 -9.01 4.10 -11.13
N PRO A 29 -8.61 3.94 -12.41
CA PRO A 29 -7.82 2.79 -12.85
C PRO A 29 -6.40 2.77 -12.27
N VAL A 30 -5.80 3.93 -11.98
CA VAL A 30 -4.46 4.02 -11.39
C VAL A 30 -4.52 3.58 -9.93
N VAL A 31 -5.52 4.07 -9.19
CA VAL A 31 -5.73 3.66 -7.80
C VAL A 31 -6.10 2.17 -7.72
N ALA A 32 -6.93 1.66 -8.63
CA ALA A 32 -7.26 0.23 -8.69
C ALA A 32 -6.00 -0.64 -8.90
N GLN A 33 -5.09 -0.22 -9.79
CA GLN A 33 -3.83 -0.92 -10.03
C GLN A 33 -2.91 -0.90 -8.80
N ALA A 34 -2.84 0.23 -8.09
CA ALA A 34 -2.07 0.34 -6.85
C ALA A 34 -2.61 -0.61 -5.76
N LEU A 35 -3.93 -0.75 -5.63
CA LEU A 35 -4.56 -1.67 -4.68
C LEU A 35 -4.27 -3.14 -4.98
N VAL A 36 -4.24 -3.53 -6.25
CA VAL A 36 -3.81 -4.88 -6.67
C VAL A 36 -2.35 -5.14 -6.26
N ARG A 37 -1.47 -4.15 -6.43
CA ARG A 37 -0.05 -4.26 -6.04
C ARG A 37 0.13 -4.40 -4.53
N LEU A 38 -0.66 -3.67 -3.74
CA LEU A 38 -0.67 -3.79 -2.28
C LEU A 38 -1.13 -5.17 -1.80
N ARG A 39 -2.08 -5.81 -2.48
CA ARG A 39 -2.47 -7.21 -2.18
C ARG A 39 -1.31 -8.19 -2.39
N ALA A 40 -0.50 -7.97 -3.43
CA ALA A 40 0.66 -8.82 -3.70
C ALA A 40 1.81 -8.61 -2.69
N LEU A 41 1.79 -7.52 -1.91
CA LEU A 41 2.85 -7.17 -0.96
C LEU A 41 3.06 -8.23 0.14
N GLN A 42 2.02 -8.99 0.49
CA GLN A 42 2.15 -10.10 1.46
C GLN A 42 3.12 -11.19 0.99
N GLN A 43 3.35 -11.29 -0.32
CA GLN A 43 4.31 -12.23 -0.92
C GLN A 43 5.72 -11.64 -1.07
N VAL A 44 5.89 -10.35 -0.74
CA VAL A 44 7.15 -9.62 -0.85
C VAL A 44 7.86 -9.63 0.51
N PRO A 45 9.19 -9.83 0.55
CA PRO A 45 9.96 -9.71 1.80
C PRO A 45 9.78 -8.32 2.42
N VAL A 46 9.66 -8.25 3.76
CA VAL A 46 9.47 -6.98 4.49
C VAL A 46 10.56 -5.96 4.17
N SER A 47 11.81 -6.42 3.96
CA SER A 47 12.93 -5.56 3.58
C SER A 47 12.70 -4.78 2.28
N GLU A 48 11.86 -5.29 1.39
CA GLU A 48 11.55 -4.68 0.09
C GLU A 48 10.26 -3.85 0.14
N HIS A 49 9.52 -3.85 1.25
CA HIS A 49 8.25 -3.13 1.36
C HIS A 49 8.43 -1.63 1.18
N GLU A 50 9.50 -1.06 1.74
CA GLU A 50 9.83 0.36 1.56
C GLU A 50 9.91 0.73 0.08
N ASN A 51 10.64 -0.05 -0.71
CA ASN A 51 10.79 0.21 -2.14
C ASN A 51 9.45 0.13 -2.88
N VAL A 52 8.62 -0.88 -2.55
CA VAL A 52 7.28 -1.00 -3.15
C VAL A 52 6.37 0.18 -2.77
N TYR A 53 6.43 0.65 -1.52
CA TYR A 53 5.66 1.83 -1.11
C TYR A 53 6.14 3.12 -1.76
N ASN A 54 7.46 3.29 -1.92
CA ASN A 54 8.04 4.45 -2.60
C ASN A 54 7.60 4.50 -4.07
N GLU A 55 7.71 3.39 -4.79
CA GLU A 55 7.27 3.31 -6.18
C GLU A 55 5.77 3.59 -6.33
N LEU A 56 4.93 3.01 -5.47
CA LEU A 56 3.49 3.30 -5.45
C LEU A 56 3.21 4.78 -5.20
N HIS A 57 3.95 5.42 -4.29
CA HIS A 57 3.79 6.85 -4.01
C HIS A 57 4.14 7.68 -5.24
N ASP A 58 5.27 7.40 -5.88
CA ASP A 58 5.73 8.13 -7.07
C ASP A 58 4.78 7.94 -8.26
N GLU A 59 4.28 6.72 -8.49
CA GLU A 59 3.30 6.42 -9.54
C GLU A 59 1.99 7.18 -9.34
N LEU A 60 1.45 7.16 -8.11
CA LEU A 60 0.22 7.88 -7.77
C LEU A 60 0.41 9.40 -7.85
N LEU A 61 1.55 9.91 -7.39
CA LEU A 61 1.89 11.32 -7.49
C LEU A 61 2.05 11.76 -8.95
N ALA A 62 2.69 10.94 -9.78
CA ALA A 62 2.82 11.21 -11.21
C ALA A 62 1.47 11.24 -11.91
N ALA A 63 0.57 10.30 -11.60
CA ALA A 63 -0.78 10.28 -12.14
C ALA A 63 -1.62 11.48 -11.68
N LEU A 64 -1.49 11.89 -10.42
CA LEU A 64 -2.16 13.07 -9.89
C LEU A 64 -1.69 14.37 -10.55
N ASN A 65 -0.39 14.47 -10.83
CA ASN A 65 0.20 15.65 -11.49
C ASN A 65 0.06 15.61 -13.02
N ALA A 66 -0.31 14.47 -13.60
CA ALA A 66 -0.61 14.40 -15.02
C ALA A 66 -1.81 15.29 -15.30
N GLN A 67 -1.62 16.31 -16.15
CA GLN A 67 -2.71 17.14 -16.61
C GLN A 67 -3.75 16.21 -17.27
N PRO A 68 -5.05 16.28 -16.91
CA PRO A 68 -6.07 15.59 -17.67
C PRO A 68 -5.90 16.01 -19.13
N ALA A 69 -5.81 15.03 -20.03
CA ALA A 69 -5.80 15.34 -21.46
C ALA A 69 -7.01 16.23 -21.72
N ASP A 70 -6.76 17.48 -22.15
CA ASP A 70 -7.77 18.52 -22.34
C ASP A 70 -9.06 17.90 -22.87
N GLY A 71 -10.08 17.88 -22.02
CA GLY A 71 -11.46 17.60 -22.41
C GLY A 71 -11.95 18.77 -23.25
N GLY A 72 -11.41 18.90 -24.46
CA GLY A 72 -11.94 19.77 -25.49
C GLY A 72 -13.32 19.29 -25.88
N THR A 73 -14.35 19.99 -25.43
CA THR A 73 -15.51 20.45 -26.23
C THR A 73 -16.22 21.53 -25.44
#